data_AF-A0A1J4JHE4-F1
#
_entry.id   AF-A0A1J4JHE4-F1
#
_cell.length_a   1.000
_cell.length_b   1.000
_cell.length_c   1.000
_cell.angle_alpha   90.00
_cell.angle_beta   90.00
_cell.angle_gamma   90.00
#
_symmetry.space_group_name_H-M   'P 1'
#
loop_
_entity.id
_entity.type
_entity.pdbx_description
1 polymer ?
#
loop_
_entity_poly.entity_id
_entity_poly.type
_entity_poly.pdbx_seq_one_letter_code
_entity_poly.pdbx_strand_id
1 'polypeptide(L)'
;MNTLVFHILFGLFVERKFELQMIVYKNPLSPKSNDRWLKNLTFCLENDGESQRKQAELLSKINFHHFFSDNLNHVKENLRLTEEVLKTGYSITSLPNFLIPQTIDLACKYPQETFFCESALNFIYYLCLLNEDFYINYLNDNIINFLISVAQNDESENNVHKSLLILSELISYKKHEVSSKVDGMRLLQVATQILDKCQNNIYKANEKIIEATFLLITNCLISFDYSFDTLNLIGKNIVQSSYPNEKDPNRIWQTSAIFSISHISFWRSEDYFLDYFSSRDTLENLINAISPEFEKLSSYIFCALDNIAFKKDVFALNLITHNPSIFNFYPPENWSVKSKASYYRPLITAIRRTSECRELNQGGELLYYALSTLQEVSQMVIPKIIDVIENQPFKIKKAAIVLLCQLINLNDSKILHTIVVGHINIIDEIIQLLDFKNPKVIYSLIKSIRTLCGFGDNVAMNTGLPNPFLQFILNDEVKSILDKIAETYNDIHEITTSISRFYGEIETYIEHQDIDMPNDEEFEIFI
;
A
#
# COMPACT_ATOMS: atom_id res chain seq x y z
N MET A 1 -2.93 8.50 -14.54
CA MET A 1 -2.52 9.23 -13.32
C MET A 1 -3.73 9.24 -12.39
N ASN A 2 -3.84 8.28 -11.45
CA ASN A 2 -4.97 8.18 -10.51
C ASN A 2 -4.43 7.66 -9.18
N THR A 3 -4.21 8.59 -8.27
CA THR A 3 -3.78 8.41 -6.89
C THR A 3 -5.03 8.47 -6.02
N LEU A 4 -5.73 7.37 -5.80
CA LEU A 4 -6.72 7.33 -4.73
C LEU A 4 -6.95 5.90 -4.24
N VAL A 5 -6.93 5.78 -2.91
CA VAL A 5 -7.28 4.62 -2.09
C VAL A 5 -6.13 3.62 -1.84
N PHE A 6 -5.26 3.95 -0.88
CA PHE A 6 -4.82 3.01 0.17
C PHE A 6 -4.24 3.80 1.36
N HIS A 7 -5.14 4.43 2.13
CA HIS A 7 -4.85 4.79 3.52
C HIS A 7 -5.08 3.53 4.38
N ILE A 8 -4.11 3.19 5.23
CA ILE A 8 -4.16 2.44 6.50
C ILE A 8 -2.83 1.69 6.66
N LEU A 9 -1.85 2.41 7.19
CA LEU A 9 -1.04 2.09 8.39
C LEU A 9 -0.09 3.28 8.60
N PHE A 10 -0.08 3.83 9.83
CA PHE A 10 0.45 5.13 10.28
C PHE A 10 -0.47 6.33 10.06
N GLY A 11 -1.33 6.59 11.06
CA GLY A 11 -2.25 7.72 11.07
C GLY A 11 -3.22 7.67 12.25
N LEU A 12 -2.69 7.41 13.45
CA LEU A 12 -3.43 7.67 14.69
C LEU A 12 -2.61 8.66 15.49
N PHE A 13 -2.69 9.95 15.12
CA PHE A 13 -2.61 11.08 16.04
C PHE A 13 -3.15 12.34 15.33
N VAL A 14 -4.42 12.64 15.61
CA VAL A 14 -5.05 13.97 15.68
C VAL A 14 -4.77 14.96 14.52
N GLU A 15 -5.60 14.91 13.47
CA GLU A 15 -5.90 16.10 12.68
C GLU A 15 -6.85 17.01 13.49
N ARG A 16 -6.30 17.99 14.21
CA ARG A 16 -7.03 19.21 14.55
C ARG A 16 -6.47 20.33 13.68
N LYS A 17 -7.23 20.75 12.66
CA LYS A 17 -7.00 22.01 11.95
C LYS A 17 -7.08 23.16 12.96
N PHE A 18 -5.93 23.73 13.30
CA PHE A 18 -5.86 25.07 13.86
C PHE A 18 -5.46 26.01 12.73
N GLU A 19 -6.42 26.76 12.20
CA GLU A 19 -6.16 27.95 11.40
C GLU A 19 -5.71 29.07 12.34
N LEU A 20 -4.42 29.12 12.64
CA LEU A 20 -3.77 30.31 13.18
C LEU A 20 -3.08 31.02 12.02
N GLN A 21 -3.59 32.20 11.65
CA GLN A 21 -2.95 33.08 10.68
C GLN A 21 -1.50 33.37 11.10
N MET A 22 -0.55 32.88 10.32
CA MET A 22 0.88 33.13 10.56
C MET A 22 1.27 34.54 10.11
N ILE A 23 1.89 35.27 11.02
CA ILE A 23 2.71 36.43 10.67
C ILE A 23 4.10 35.90 10.30
N VAL A 24 4.43 35.97 9.02
CA VAL A 24 5.75 35.65 8.47
C VAL A 24 6.77 36.66 9.00
N TYR A 25 7.78 36.20 9.76
CA TYR A 25 8.93 37.05 10.12
C TYR A 25 10.25 36.47 9.63
N LYS A 26 10.86 37.19 8.69
CA LYS A 26 12.25 37.08 8.26
C LYS A 26 13.15 37.90 9.21
N ASN A 27 13.65 37.34 10.32
CA ASN A 27 14.98 37.65 10.91
C ASN A 27 15.20 37.01 12.30
N PRO A 28 16.45 36.68 12.68
CA PRO A 28 16.80 36.22 14.01
C PRO A 28 16.90 37.43 14.94
N LEU A 29 15.88 37.66 15.77
CA LEU A 29 15.94 38.71 16.79
C LEU A 29 16.27 38.12 18.16
N SER A 30 17.07 38.87 18.92
CA SER A 30 17.68 38.51 20.21
C SER A 30 16.72 37.87 21.24
N PRO A 31 17.23 37.14 22.25
CA PRO A 31 16.40 36.54 23.30
C PRO A 31 15.44 37.54 24.00
N LYS A 32 15.86 38.80 24.19
CA LYS A 32 15.04 39.85 24.82
C LYS A 32 13.79 40.26 24.00
N SER A 33 13.86 40.17 22.67
CA SER A 33 12.72 40.46 21.80
C SER A 33 11.68 39.35 21.83
N ASN A 34 12.09 38.10 22.07
CA ASN A 34 11.18 36.96 22.15
C ASN A 34 10.40 36.95 23.48
N ASP A 35 11.00 37.34 24.60
CA ASP A 35 10.30 37.43 25.89
C ASP A 35 9.17 38.48 25.89
N ARG A 36 9.39 39.62 25.21
CA ARG A 36 8.35 40.66 25.06
C ARG A 36 7.22 40.20 24.15
N TRP A 37 7.54 39.43 23.12
CA TRP A 37 6.56 38.81 22.23
C TRP A 37 5.73 37.75 22.95
N LEU A 38 6.35 36.89 23.77
CA LEU A 38 5.65 35.87 24.56
C LEU A 38 4.65 36.47 25.54
N LYS A 39 5.03 37.54 26.27
CA LYS A 39 4.08 38.24 27.16
C LYS A 39 2.84 38.74 26.43
N ASN A 40 2.99 39.22 25.20
CA ASN A 40 1.87 39.65 24.38
C ASN A 40 1.03 38.47 23.88
N LEU A 41 1.66 37.33 23.58
CA LEU A 41 0.97 36.14 23.10
C LEU A 41 0.20 35.40 24.20
N THR A 42 0.78 35.28 25.40
CA THR A 42 0.10 34.73 26.59
C THR A 42 -1.16 35.53 26.91
N PHE A 43 -1.09 36.86 26.84
CA PHE A 43 -2.24 37.75 27.04
C PHE A 43 -3.35 37.52 25.99
N CYS A 44 -3.01 37.19 24.75
CA CYS A 44 -3.99 36.85 23.73
C CYS A 44 -4.64 35.47 23.94
N LEU A 45 -3.86 34.47 24.39
CA LEU A 45 -4.30 33.08 24.56
C LEU A 45 -5.12 32.83 25.84
N GLU A 46 -5.01 33.68 26.87
CA GLU A 46 -5.80 33.57 28.10
C GLU A 46 -7.31 33.80 27.89
N ASN A 47 -7.69 34.45 26.77
CA ASN A 47 -9.07 34.85 26.47
C ASN A 47 -9.89 33.81 25.69
N ASP A 48 -9.26 32.80 25.10
CA ASP A 48 -9.94 31.72 24.36
C ASP A 48 -9.74 30.37 25.09
N GLY A 49 -10.78 29.51 25.10
CA GLY A 49 -10.76 28.06 25.39
C GLY A 49 -9.90 27.45 26.54
N GLU A 50 -10.39 26.38 27.18
CA GLU A 50 -9.65 25.68 28.26
C GLU A 50 -8.28 25.11 27.81
N SER A 51 -8.16 24.68 26.54
CA SER A 51 -6.91 24.19 25.95
C SER A 51 -5.88 25.31 25.72
N GLN A 52 -6.31 26.50 25.33
CA GLN A 52 -5.44 27.64 25.05
C GLN A 52 -4.98 28.31 26.36
N ARG A 53 -5.82 28.30 27.40
CA ARG A 53 -5.41 28.69 28.76
C ARG A 53 -4.28 27.82 29.31
N LYS A 54 -4.37 26.50 29.13
CA LYS A 54 -3.29 25.57 29.52
C LYS A 54 -1.99 25.85 28.75
N GLN A 55 -2.09 26.17 27.46
CA GLN A 55 -0.94 26.60 26.64
C GLN A 55 -0.32 27.90 27.15
N ALA A 56 -1.13 28.93 27.40
CA ALA A 56 -0.68 30.20 27.95
C ALA A 56 0.02 30.03 29.30
N GLU A 57 -0.58 29.25 30.21
CA GLU A 57 -0.01 28.99 31.53
C GLU A 57 1.37 28.32 31.42
N LEU A 58 1.51 27.28 30.60
CA LEU A 58 2.78 26.59 30.40
C LEU A 58 3.83 27.50 29.73
N LEU A 59 3.44 28.26 28.69
CA LEU A 59 4.33 29.20 28.01
C LEU A 59 4.86 30.29 28.96
N SER A 60 4.02 30.78 29.88
CA SER A 60 4.40 31.80 30.88
C SER A 60 5.50 31.34 31.84
N LYS A 61 5.66 30.02 32.01
CA LYS A 61 6.66 29.40 32.89
C LYS A 61 8.02 29.20 32.21
N ILE A 62 8.08 29.33 30.88
CA ILE A 62 9.32 29.14 30.12
C ILE A 62 10.12 30.44 30.11
N ASN A 63 11.37 30.37 30.57
CA ASN A 63 12.35 31.43 30.42
C ASN A 63 13.40 31.04 29.37
N PHE A 64 13.25 31.60 28.18
CA PHE A 64 14.10 31.29 27.04
C PHE A 64 15.58 31.71 27.21
N HIS A 65 15.87 32.62 28.14
CA HIS A 65 17.26 32.94 28.48
C HIS A 65 17.98 31.79 29.19
N HIS A 66 17.25 30.92 29.89
CA HIS A 66 17.86 29.79 30.58
C HIS A 66 18.46 28.75 29.62
N PHE A 67 18.13 28.75 28.32
CA PHE A 67 18.77 27.88 27.33
C PHE A 67 20.25 28.22 27.08
N PHE A 68 20.68 29.42 27.47
CA PHE A 68 22.07 29.90 27.37
C PHE A 68 22.76 29.97 28.75
N SER A 69 22.11 29.45 29.80
CA SER A 69 22.64 29.43 31.16
C SER A 69 23.62 28.27 31.36
N ASP A 70 24.67 28.50 32.15
CA ASP A 70 25.59 27.44 32.57
C ASP A 70 24.94 26.46 33.59
N ASN A 71 23.84 26.86 34.23
CA ASN A 71 23.07 25.99 35.12
C ASN A 71 22.22 24.99 34.31
N LEU A 72 22.73 23.77 34.15
CA LEU A 72 22.09 22.69 33.41
C LEU A 72 20.69 22.30 33.93
N ASN A 73 20.44 22.42 35.24
CA ASN A 73 19.12 22.10 35.78
C ASN A 73 18.05 23.09 35.30
N HIS A 74 18.40 24.37 35.19
CA HIS A 74 17.50 25.38 34.61
C HIS A 74 17.24 25.12 33.13
N VAL A 75 18.27 24.71 32.38
CA VAL A 75 18.13 24.34 30.96
C VAL A 75 17.19 23.15 30.81
N LYS A 76 17.42 22.07 31.59
CA LYS A 76 16.60 20.84 31.57
C LYS A 76 15.14 21.11 31.89
N GLU A 77 14.87 21.93 32.90
CA GLU A 77 13.50 22.30 33.28
C GLU A 77 12.79 23.08 32.16
N ASN A 78 13.49 24.02 31.53
CA ASN A 78 12.91 24.80 30.42
C ASN A 78 12.64 23.93 29.18
N LEU A 79 13.51 22.96 28.89
CA LEU A 79 13.29 21.98 27.84
C LEU A 79 12.05 21.13 28.12
N ARG A 80 11.88 20.62 29.34
CA ARG A 80 10.68 19.85 29.74
C ARG A 80 9.40 20.66 29.57
N LEU A 81 9.38 21.88 30.08
CA LEU A 81 8.22 22.77 29.94
C LEU A 81 7.91 23.05 28.46
N THR A 82 8.94 23.21 27.63
CA THR A 82 8.77 23.41 26.19
C THR A 82 8.17 22.18 25.52
N GLU A 83 8.64 20.97 25.86
CA GLU A 83 8.03 19.73 25.37
C GLU A 83 6.58 19.56 25.83
N GLU A 84 6.25 19.93 27.07
CA GLU A 84 4.88 19.91 27.57
C GLU A 84 3.96 20.85 26.80
N VAL A 85 4.44 22.05 26.46
CA VAL A 85 3.72 22.99 25.58
C VAL A 85 3.43 22.33 24.23
N LEU A 86 4.43 21.72 23.58
CA LEU A 86 4.24 21.06 22.29
C LEU A 86 3.23 19.90 22.35
N LYS A 87 3.22 19.12 23.45
CA LYS A 87 2.25 18.03 23.67
C LYS A 87 0.80 18.51 23.73
N THR A 88 0.55 19.80 23.98
CA THR A 88 -0.81 20.36 23.92
C THR A 88 -1.28 20.67 22.49
N GLY A 89 -0.44 20.46 21.48
CA GLY A 89 -0.71 20.81 20.09
C GLY A 89 -0.25 22.22 19.69
N TYR A 90 0.53 22.89 20.55
CA TYR A 90 1.14 24.18 20.20
C TYR A 90 2.23 23.98 19.14
N SER A 91 2.31 24.87 18.15
CA SER A 91 3.25 24.68 17.03
C SER A 91 4.70 24.99 17.43
N ILE A 92 5.62 24.11 17.03
CA ILE A 92 7.08 24.32 17.18
C ILE A 92 7.57 25.56 16.41
N THR A 93 6.93 25.93 15.31
CA THR A 93 7.28 27.16 14.54
C THR A 93 6.82 28.44 15.24
N SER A 94 5.96 28.32 16.26
CA SER A 94 5.57 29.42 17.14
C SER A 94 6.48 29.54 18.37
N LEU A 95 7.59 28.79 18.41
CA LEU A 95 8.63 28.93 19.44
C LEU A 95 9.87 29.61 18.82
N PRO A 96 10.79 30.14 19.65
CA PRO A 96 11.99 30.79 19.14
C PRO A 96 12.82 29.90 18.21
N ASN A 97 13.18 30.43 17.03
CA ASN A 97 13.90 29.67 16.00
C ASN A 97 15.28 29.13 16.44
N PHE A 98 15.86 29.66 17.51
CA PHE A 98 17.13 29.15 18.07
C PHE A 98 16.96 27.84 18.85
N LEU A 99 15.72 27.43 19.21
CA LEU A 99 15.45 26.31 20.10
C LEU A 99 16.09 25.01 19.62
N ILE A 100 15.87 24.63 18.36
CA ILE A 100 16.43 23.39 17.80
C ILE A 100 17.97 23.47 17.70
N PRO A 101 18.58 24.50 17.07
CA PRO A 101 20.03 24.64 17.04
C PRO A 101 20.70 24.62 18.43
N GLN A 102 20.15 25.38 19.39
CA GLN A 102 20.71 25.44 20.74
C GLN A 102 20.60 24.10 21.48
N THR A 103 19.50 23.36 21.29
CA THR A 103 19.34 22.04 21.93
C THR A 103 20.28 21.01 21.30
N ILE A 104 20.54 21.10 19.99
CA ILE A 104 21.59 20.30 19.32
C ILE A 104 22.97 20.65 19.88
N ASP A 105 23.31 21.93 20.01
CA ASP A 105 24.60 22.37 20.57
C ASP A 105 24.79 21.85 22.00
N LEU A 106 23.74 21.86 22.81
CA LEU A 106 23.74 21.28 24.16
C LEU A 106 23.95 19.77 24.13
N ALA A 107 23.27 19.04 23.24
CA ALA A 107 23.44 17.60 23.08
C ALA A 107 24.88 17.25 22.66
N CYS A 108 25.48 18.03 21.75
CA CYS A 108 26.86 17.84 21.32
C CYS A 108 27.88 18.23 22.42
N LYS A 109 27.60 19.27 23.20
CA LYS A 109 28.47 19.72 24.30
C LYS A 109 28.44 18.78 25.51
N TYR A 110 27.30 18.14 25.76
CA TYR A 110 27.08 17.24 26.90
C TYR A 110 26.58 15.86 26.44
N PRO A 111 27.40 15.07 25.71
CA PRO A 111 26.97 13.79 25.13
C PRO A 111 26.60 12.73 26.18
N GLN A 112 27.11 12.85 27.40
CA GLN A 112 26.79 11.97 28.53
C GLN A 112 25.36 12.22 29.09
N GLU A 113 24.75 13.34 28.73
CA GLU A 113 23.43 13.77 29.21
C GLU A 113 22.37 13.46 28.14
N THR A 114 21.90 12.21 28.10
CA THR A 114 20.96 11.69 27.09
C THR A 114 19.71 12.56 26.92
N PHE A 115 19.27 13.22 27.98
CA PHE A 115 18.13 14.14 28.00
C PHE A 115 18.20 15.23 26.91
N PHE A 116 19.39 15.81 26.66
CA PHE A 116 19.51 16.86 25.64
C PHE A 116 19.37 16.30 24.23
N CYS A 117 19.92 15.11 23.97
CA CYS A 117 19.74 14.39 22.71
C CYS A 117 18.26 14.04 22.49
N GLU A 118 17.60 13.46 23.50
CA GLU A 118 16.18 13.12 23.45
C GLU A 118 15.29 14.35 23.16
N SER A 119 15.60 15.47 23.79
CA SER A 119 14.90 16.75 23.60
C SER A 119 15.08 17.30 22.19
N ALA A 120 16.32 17.28 21.67
CA ALA A 120 16.60 17.69 20.30
C ALA A 120 15.82 16.83 19.29
N LEU A 121 15.84 15.50 19.45
CA LEU A 121 15.07 14.58 18.62
C LEU A 121 13.56 14.81 18.73
N ASN A 122 13.03 15.12 19.92
CA ASN A 122 11.62 15.48 20.11
C ASN A 122 11.25 16.72 19.30
N PHE A 123 12.02 17.80 19.39
CA PHE A 123 11.74 19.03 18.67
C PHE A 123 11.83 18.87 17.16
N ILE A 124 12.84 18.14 16.66
CA ILE A 124 12.96 17.83 15.23
C ILE A 124 11.79 16.95 14.77
N TYR A 125 11.36 15.99 15.59
CA TYR A 125 10.19 15.16 15.28
C TYR A 125 8.91 16.01 15.18
N TYR A 126 8.64 16.90 16.14
CA TYR A 126 7.50 17.82 16.07
C TYR A 126 7.57 18.74 14.85
N LEU A 127 8.77 19.15 14.45
CA LEU A 127 8.99 19.92 13.23
C LEU A 127 8.58 19.11 11.97
N CYS A 128 8.90 17.82 11.92
CA CYS A 128 8.55 16.95 10.79
C CYS A 128 7.04 16.63 10.68
N LEU A 129 6.27 16.84 11.75
CA LEU A 129 4.80 16.69 11.75
C LEU A 129 4.07 17.85 11.09
N LEU A 130 4.75 18.96 10.82
CA LEU A 130 4.16 20.11 10.11
C LEU A 130 4.10 19.86 8.60
N ASN A 131 3.32 20.67 7.88
CA ASN A 131 3.32 20.66 6.41
C ASN A 131 4.72 21.00 5.88
N GLU A 132 5.08 20.37 4.75
CA GLU A 132 6.39 20.46 4.10
C GLU A 132 6.86 21.91 3.90
N ASP A 133 5.98 22.76 3.36
CA ASP A 133 6.21 24.17 3.07
C ASP A 133 6.74 24.97 4.28
N PHE A 134 6.37 24.55 5.49
CA PHE A 134 6.77 25.24 6.71
C PHE A 134 8.11 24.79 7.22
N TYR A 135 8.32 23.49 7.39
CA TYR A 135 9.52 23.03 8.06
C TYR A 135 10.76 22.97 7.16
N ILE A 136 10.60 22.96 5.84
CA ILE A 136 11.73 23.02 4.90
C ILE A 136 12.64 24.23 5.16
N ASN A 137 12.09 25.34 5.65
CA ASN A 137 12.82 26.57 5.98
C ASN A 137 13.66 26.46 7.25
N TYR A 138 13.37 25.47 8.10
CA TYR A 138 14.06 25.22 9.37
C TYR A 138 15.10 24.11 9.26
N LEU A 139 15.04 23.28 8.22
CA LEU A 139 16.02 22.23 7.96
C LEU A 139 17.30 22.79 7.35
N ASN A 140 18.42 22.39 7.96
CA ASN A 140 19.77 22.69 7.51
C ASN A 140 20.68 21.46 7.72
N ASP A 141 21.90 21.54 7.20
CA ASP A 141 22.90 20.47 7.30
C ASP A 141 23.24 20.11 8.75
N ASN A 142 23.18 21.05 9.69
CA ASN A 142 23.46 20.76 11.10
C ASN A 142 22.44 19.79 11.70
N ILE A 143 21.16 19.96 11.38
CA ILE A 143 20.10 19.04 11.83
C ILE A 143 20.31 17.66 11.19
N ILE A 144 20.57 17.60 9.88
CA ILE A 144 20.78 16.33 9.17
C ILE A 144 22.03 15.61 9.71
N ASN A 145 23.13 16.33 9.90
CA ASN A 145 24.37 15.82 10.46
C ASN A 145 24.19 15.32 11.90
N PHE A 146 23.43 16.04 12.73
CA PHE A 146 23.08 15.63 14.07
C PHE A 146 22.32 14.30 14.06
N LEU A 147 21.26 14.20 13.25
CA LEU A 147 20.48 12.97 13.11
C LEU A 147 21.33 11.78 12.65
N ILE A 148 22.16 11.97 11.62
CA ILE A 148 23.08 10.94 11.13
C ILE A 148 24.06 10.50 12.24
N SER A 149 24.62 11.45 12.97
CA SER A 149 25.57 11.16 14.06
C SER A 149 24.91 10.35 15.17
N VAL A 150 23.70 10.73 15.59
CA VAL A 150 22.91 10.00 16.59
C VAL A 150 22.60 8.58 16.09
N ALA A 151 22.13 8.43 14.85
CA ALA A 151 21.81 7.13 14.28
C ALA A 151 23.03 6.19 14.22
N GLN A 152 24.22 6.73 13.97
CA GLN A 152 25.45 5.93 13.86
C GLN A 152 26.12 5.64 15.20
N ASN A 153 26.12 6.59 16.14
CA ASN A 153 27.07 6.58 17.26
C ASN A 153 26.44 6.66 18.65
N ASP A 154 25.14 6.93 18.78
CA ASP A 154 24.49 7.02 20.09
C ASP A 154 24.34 5.62 20.73
N GLU A 155 24.59 5.54 22.04
CA GLU A 155 24.47 4.30 22.82
C GLU A 155 23.01 3.95 23.13
N SER A 156 22.10 4.94 23.13
CA SER A 156 20.67 4.76 23.36
C SER A 156 19.98 4.25 22.10
N GLU A 157 19.56 2.98 22.13
CA GLU A 157 18.77 2.36 21.07
C GLU A 157 17.49 3.15 20.73
N ASN A 158 16.89 3.83 21.72
CA ASN A 158 15.72 4.68 21.51
C ASN A 158 16.05 5.93 20.69
N ASN A 159 17.20 6.56 20.94
CA ASN A 159 17.67 7.72 20.18
C ASN A 159 18.01 7.33 18.75
N VAL A 160 18.71 6.19 18.58
CA VAL A 160 19.01 5.62 17.26
C VAL A 160 17.73 5.36 16.47
N HIS A 161 16.79 4.62 17.05
CA HIS A 161 15.49 4.31 16.43
C HIS A 161 14.74 5.58 16.02
N LYS A 162 14.63 6.56 16.93
CA LYS A 162 13.91 7.80 16.66
C LYS A 162 14.60 8.65 15.60
N SER A 163 15.93 8.71 15.59
CA SER A 163 16.67 9.40 14.54
C SER A 163 16.41 8.76 13.17
N LEU A 164 16.40 7.43 13.08
CA LEU A 164 16.08 6.70 11.85
C LEU A 164 14.65 6.99 11.35
N LEU A 165 13.67 7.06 12.25
CA LEU A 165 12.30 7.43 11.89
C LEU A 165 12.21 8.87 11.35
N ILE A 166 12.88 9.83 12.01
CA ILE A 166 12.93 11.22 11.55
C ILE A 166 13.60 11.29 10.17
N LEU A 167 14.76 10.67 9.99
CA LEU A 167 15.46 10.62 8.71
C LEU A 167 14.57 10.03 7.62
N SER A 168 13.87 8.93 7.91
CA SER A 168 12.95 8.28 6.97
C SER A 168 11.80 9.21 6.57
N GLU A 169 11.23 9.95 7.52
CA GLU A 169 10.14 10.89 7.29
C GLU A 169 10.58 12.09 6.44
N LEU A 170 11.80 12.59 6.65
CA LEU A 170 12.38 13.69 5.87
C LEU A 170 12.47 13.37 4.37
N ILE A 171 12.72 12.12 4.04
CA ILE A 171 12.85 11.65 2.64
C ILE A 171 11.66 10.82 2.18
N SER A 172 10.51 10.91 2.85
CA SER A 172 9.33 10.18 2.41
C SER A 172 8.93 10.61 1.00
N TYR A 173 8.33 9.70 0.23
CA TYR A 173 7.90 9.97 -1.15
C TYR A 173 6.88 11.12 -1.28
N LYS A 174 6.27 11.56 -0.17
CA LYS A 174 5.34 12.68 -0.14
C LYS A 174 6.02 14.04 0.03
N LYS A 175 7.33 14.05 0.32
CA LYS A 175 8.09 15.22 0.77
C LYS A 175 9.23 15.54 -0.21
N HIS A 176 8.85 15.88 -1.44
CA HIS A 176 9.77 16.04 -2.57
C HIS A 176 10.74 17.21 -2.40
N GLU A 177 10.28 18.37 -1.90
CA GLU A 177 11.14 19.55 -1.73
C GLU A 177 12.16 19.33 -0.60
N VAL A 178 11.77 18.66 0.47
CA VAL A 178 12.68 18.37 1.59
C VAL A 178 13.72 17.33 1.20
N SER A 179 13.32 16.31 0.45
CA SER A 179 14.25 15.30 -0.05
C SER A 179 15.40 15.90 -0.86
N SER A 180 15.16 17.00 -1.61
CA SER A 180 16.18 17.73 -2.38
C SER A 180 17.30 18.36 -1.54
N LYS A 181 17.08 18.54 -0.23
CA LYS A 181 18.08 19.10 0.70
C LYS A 181 18.94 18.03 1.38
N VAL A 182 18.69 16.76 1.08
CA VAL A 182 19.32 15.63 1.76
C VAL A 182 20.16 14.82 0.78
N ASP A 183 21.35 14.42 1.19
CA ASP A 183 22.18 13.50 0.43
C ASP A 183 21.65 12.07 0.61
N GLY A 184 20.85 11.62 -0.36
CA GLY A 184 20.27 10.28 -0.39
C GLY A 184 21.32 9.16 -0.43
N MET A 185 22.51 9.38 -1.00
CA MET A 185 23.57 8.37 -1.02
C MET A 185 24.20 8.22 0.36
N ARG A 186 24.45 9.35 1.03
CA ARG A 186 24.95 9.34 2.41
C ARG A 186 23.98 8.66 3.36
N LEU A 187 22.68 8.93 3.27
CA LEU A 187 21.68 8.25 4.12
C LEU A 187 21.63 6.74 3.86
N LEU A 188 21.75 6.34 2.60
CA LEU A 188 21.75 4.93 2.23
C LEU A 188 22.98 4.19 2.76
N GLN A 189 24.15 4.83 2.75
CA GLN A 189 25.36 4.30 3.39
C GLN A 189 25.19 4.16 4.91
N VAL A 190 24.62 5.16 5.56
CA VAL A 190 24.31 5.13 7.01
C VAL A 190 23.39 3.97 7.33
N ALA A 191 22.30 3.81 6.58
CA ALA A 191 21.35 2.72 6.80
C ALA A 191 22.01 1.34 6.61
N THR A 192 22.84 1.19 5.57
CA THR A 192 23.58 -0.06 5.32
C THR A 192 24.55 -0.38 6.47
N GLN A 193 25.29 0.60 6.98
CA GLN A 193 26.18 0.39 8.13
C GLN A 193 25.41 -0.02 9.39
N ILE A 194 24.20 0.52 9.61
CA ILE A 194 23.36 0.15 10.75
C ILE A 194 22.83 -1.28 10.59
N LEU A 195 22.46 -1.69 9.37
CA LEU A 195 22.13 -3.09 9.08
C LEU A 195 23.32 -4.02 9.41
N ASP A 196 24.54 -3.68 9.00
CA ASP A 196 25.74 -4.46 9.34
C ASP A 196 25.95 -4.56 10.86
N LYS A 197 25.72 -3.47 11.60
CA LYS A 197 25.78 -3.48 13.08
C LYS A 197 24.72 -4.39 13.69
N CYS A 198 23.51 -4.40 13.14
CA CYS A 198 22.44 -5.28 13.59
C CYS A 198 22.76 -6.75 13.32
N GLN A 199 23.34 -7.09 12.16
CA GLN A 199 23.78 -8.46 11.85
C GLN A 199 24.90 -8.94 12.77
N ASN A 200 25.82 -8.05 13.14
CA ASN A 200 26.92 -8.35 14.06
C ASN A 200 26.50 -8.33 15.55
N ASN A 201 25.19 -8.37 15.85
CA ASN A 201 24.64 -8.39 17.21
C ASN A 201 25.03 -7.19 18.10
N ILE A 202 25.41 -6.06 17.51
CA ILE A 202 25.72 -4.82 18.27
C ILE A 202 24.43 -4.22 18.83
N TYR A 203 23.37 -4.18 18.01
CA TYR A 203 21.99 -3.97 18.45
C TYR A 203 21.35 -5.35 18.53
N LYS A 204 21.16 -5.91 19.74
CA LYS A 204 20.59 -7.26 19.93
C LYS A 204 19.22 -7.36 19.28
N ALA A 205 19.13 -7.87 18.04
CA ALA A 205 17.89 -8.11 17.30
C ALA A 205 16.77 -7.06 17.57
N ASN A 206 17.12 -5.77 17.65
CA ASN A 206 16.16 -4.75 18.06
C ASN A 206 15.22 -4.50 16.88
N GLU A 207 14.01 -5.07 16.97
CA GLU A 207 12.98 -5.03 15.94
C GLU A 207 12.75 -3.62 15.40
N LYS A 208 12.68 -2.64 16.30
CA LYS A 208 12.39 -1.25 15.96
C LYS A 208 13.50 -0.61 15.13
N ILE A 209 14.76 -0.90 15.45
CA ILE A 209 15.91 -0.38 14.69
C ILE A 209 15.94 -1.04 13.31
N ILE A 210 15.73 -2.35 13.22
CA ILE A 210 15.72 -3.08 11.94
C ILE A 210 14.60 -2.54 11.05
N GLU A 211 13.36 -2.45 11.56
CA GLU A 211 12.21 -1.94 10.81
C GLU A 211 12.45 -0.49 10.35
N ALA A 212 12.93 0.40 11.23
CA ALA A 212 13.21 1.80 10.88
C ALA A 212 14.37 1.92 9.87
N THR A 213 15.35 1.04 9.92
CA THR A 213 16.46 1.03 8.96
C THR A 213 16.00 0.60 7.57
N PHE A 214 15.17 -0.46 7.48
CA PHE A 214 14.57 -0.86 6.21
C PHE A 214 13.61 0.19 5.67
N LEU A 215 12.87 0.90 6.53
CA LEU A 215 12.04 2.04 6.12
C LEU A 215 12.89 3.17 5.51
N LEU A 216 14.03 3.49 6.13
CA LEU A 216 14.96 4.48 5.61
C LEU A 216 15.50 4.07 4.23
N ILE A 217 15.94 2.82 4.09
CA ILE A 217 16.40 2.27 2.80
C ILE A 217 15.29 2.34 1.75
N THR A 218 14.07 1.94 2.12
CA THR A 218 12.90 1.97 1.23
C THR A 218 12.64 3.38 0.72
N ASN A 219 12.60 4.37 1.62
CA ASN A 219 12.37 5.75 1.24
C ASN A 219 13.54 6.34 0.43
N CYS A 220 14.79 5.98 0.75
CA CYS A 220 15.94 6.33 -0.10
C CYS A 220 15.72 5.83 -1.52
N LEU A 221 15.47 4.53 -1.67
CA LEU A 221 15.29 3.89 -2.97
C LEU A 221 14.05 4.37 -3.73
N ILE A 222 13.04 4.94 -3.07
CA ILE A 222 11.87 5.54 -3.73
C ILE A 222 12.12 7.01 -4.12
N SER A 223 12.82 7.78 -3.30
CA SER A 223 12.89 9.23 -3.42
C SER A 223 14.10 9.75 -4.21
N PHE A 224 15.15 8.94 -4.41
CA PHE A 224 16.39 9.36 -5.07
C PHE A 224 16.81 8.44 -6.20
N ASP A 225 17.38 8.99 -7.26
CA ASP A 225 17.88 8.19 -8.37
C ASP A 225 19.29 7.68 -8.08
N TYR A 226 19.51 6.39 -8.31
CA TYR A 226 20.79 5.72 -8.09
C TYR A 226 21.25 5.03 -9.36
N SER A 227 22.57 4.87 -9.49
CA SER A 227 23.12 4.05 -10.57
C SER A 227 22.70 2.59 -10.43
N PHE A 228 22.63 1.88 -11.56
CA PHE A 228 22.30 0.45 -11.57
C PHE A 228 23.22 -0.38 -10.65
N ASP A 229 24.51 -0.05 -10.58
CA ASP A 229 25.47 -0.76 -9.72
C ASP A 229 25.15 -0.60 -8.23
N THR A 230 24.80 0.61 -7.80
CA THR A 230 24.38 0.88 -6.42
C THR A 230 23.10 0.11 -6.08
N LEU A 231 22.16 0.07 -7.01
CA LEU A 231 20.92 -0.69 -6.84
C LEU A 231 21.13 -2.18 -6.83
N ASN A 232 22.05 -2.69 -7.64
CA ASN A 232 22.38 -4.11 -7.66
C ASN A 232 23.00 -4.54 -6.32
N LEU A 233 23.91 -3.74 -5.75
CA LEU A 233 24.51 -4.02 -4.45
C LEU A 233 23.45 -4.06 -3.33
N ILE A 234 22.58 -3.06 -3.29
CA ILE A 234 21.60 -2.90 -2.20
C ILE A 234 20.43 -3.85 -2.38
N GLY A 235 19.96 -4.02 -3.61
CA GLY A 235 18.98 -5.02 -3.99
C GLY A 235 19.44 -6.42 -3.58
N LYS A 236 20.72 -6.76 -3.80
CA LYS A 236 21.29 -8.04 -3.35
C LYS A 236 21.18 -8.21 -1.85
N ASN A 237 21.53 -7.18 -1.09
CA ASN A 237 21.42 -7.22 0.36
C ASN A 237 19.96 -7.37 0.84
N ILE A 238 19.00 -6.67 0.20
CA ILE A 238 17.57 -6.79 0.50
C ILE A 238 17.07 -8.21 0.19
N VAL A 239 17.41 -8.77 -0.97
CA VAL A 239 17.01 -10.12 -1.38
C VAL A 239 17.65 -11.18 -0.48
N GLN A 240 18.96 -11.10 -0.21
CA GLN A 240 19.64 -12.01 0.72
C GLN A 240 19.04 -11.95 2.13
N SER A 241 18.68 -10.76 2.59
CA SER A 241 17.99 -10.56 3.89
C SER A 241 16.56 -11.12 3.91
N SER A 242 15.91 -11.21 2.74
CA SER A 242 14.59 -11.83 2.60
C SER A 242 14.66 -13.36 2.67
N TYR A 243 15.83 -13.95 2.38
CA TYR A 243 16.03 -15.41 2.30
C TYR A 243 17.40 -15.79 2.88
N PRO A 244 17.59 -15.68 4.21
CA PRO A 244 18.85 -16.08 4.80
C PRO A 244 19.02 -17.61 4.67
N ASN A 245 20.22 -18.07 4.32
CA ASN A 245 20.58 -19.50 4.21
C ASN A 245 20.59 -20.24 5.57
N GLU A 246 19.89 -19.73 6.57
CA GLU A 246 19.91 -20.18 7.95
C GLU A 246 18.74 -21.13 8.25
N LYS A 247 18.96 -22.09 9.14
CA LYS A 247 17.92 -23.06 9.57
C LYS A 247 16.76 -22.39 10.32
N ASP A 248 16.99 -21.24 10.94
CA ASP A 248 15.97 -20.44 11.62
C ASP A 248 16.12 -18.96 11.20
N PRO A 249 15.42 -18.54 10.14
CA PRO A 249 15.59 -17.22 9.56
C PRO A 249 15.10 -16.13 10.53
N ASN A 250 15.86 -15.05 10.69
CA ASN A 250 15.40 -13.89 11.45
C ASN A 250 14.15 -13.27 10.79
N ARG A 251 12.97 -13.58 11.35
CA ARG A 251 11.66 -13.21 10.76
C ARG A 251 11.43 -11.70 10.68
N ILE A 252 12.04 -10.93 11.58
CA ILE A 252 11.95 -9.46 11.54
C ILE A 252 12.67 -8.94 10.30
N TRP A 253 13.89 -9.42 10.04
CA TRP A 253 14.67 -9.06 8.85
C TRP A 253 13.94 -9.44 7.58
N GLN A 254 13.49 -10.69 7.50
CA GLN A 254 12.76 -11.18 6.34
C GLN A 254 11.49 -10.37 6.09
N THR A 255 10.70 -10.08 7.13
CA THR A 255 9.47 -9.27 7.01
C THR A 255 9.77 -7.85 6.55
N SER A 256 10.81 -7.22 7.09
CA SER A 256 11.20 -5.84 6.77
C SER A 256 11.79 -5.72 5.35
N ALA A 257 12.54 -6.71 4.91
CA ALA A 257 13.09 -6.77 3.56
C ALA A 257 11.97 -6.96 2.52
N ILE A 258 11.02 -7.88 2.75
CA ILE A 258 9.89 -8.08 1.84
C ILE A 258 8.94 -6.87 1.83
N PHE A 259 8.75 -6.21 2.98
CA PHE A 259 8.06 -4.92 3.03
C PHE A 259 8.71 -3.90 2.08
N SER A 260 10.04 -3.82 2.10
CA SER A 260 10.81 -2.92 1.23
C SER A 260 10.60 -3.26 -0.24
N ILE A 261 10.68 -4.54 -0.63
CA ILE A 261 10.40 -5.01 -2.00
C ILE A 261 8.99 -4.60 -2.42
N SER A 262 7.98 -4.83 -1.57
CA SER A 262 6.59 -4.46 -1.83
C SER A 262 6.43 -2.95 -2.03
N HIS A 263 7.07 -2.12 -1.20
CA HIS A 263 6.93 -0.66 -1.28
C HIS A 263 7.67 -0.07 -2.48
N ILE A 264 8.90 -0.52 -2.75
CA ILE A 264 9.68 -0.08 -3.90
C ILE A 264 8.96 -0.45 -5.19
N SER A 265 8.51 -1.70 -5.32
CA SER A 265 7.76 -2.16 -6.49
C SER A 265 6.43 -1.44 -6.69
N PHE A 266 5.81 -0.91 -5.64
CA PHE A 266 4.61 -0.08 -5.76
C PHE A 266 4.93 1.32 -6.30
N TRP A 267 5.88 2.02 -5.67
CA TRP A 267 6.12 3.45 -5.93
C TRP A 267 7.02 3.72 -7.13
N ARG A 268 8.01 2.86 -7.42
CA ARG A 268 8.91 3.06 -8.56
C ARG A 268 8.27 2.64 -9.88
N SER A 269 8.24 3.54 -10.85
CA SER A 269 7.72 3.27 -12.21
C SER A 269 8.79 2.79 -13.18
N GLU A 270 10.06 2.96 -12.86
CA GLU A 270 11.16 2.72 -13.79
C GLU A 270 11.47 1.23 -13.93
N ASP A 271 11.61 0.78 -15.18
CA ASP A 271 11.72 -0.63 -15.52
C ASP A 271 12.93 -1.32 -14.92
N TYR A 272 14.07 -0.63 -14.84
CA TYR A 272 15.34 -1.23 -14.39
C TYR A 272 15.37 -1.58 -12.90
N PHE A 273 14.67 -0.82 -12.06
CA PHE A 273 14.49 -1.14 -10.64
C PHE A 273 13.65 -2.41 -10.46
N LEU A 274 12.60 -2.52 -11.28
CA LEU A 274 11.68 -3.65 -11.24
C LEU A 274 12.32 -4.93 -11.79
N ASP A 275 13.18 -4.82 -12.81
CA ASP A 275 13.89 -5.95 -13.42
C ASP A 275 14.70 -6.74 -12.38
N TYR A 276 15.26 -6.05 -11.38
CA TYR A 276 16.00 -6.69 -10.29
C TYR A 276 15.09 -7.59 -9.43
N PHE A 277 13.95 -7.06 -9.00
CA PHE A 277 12.99 -7.79 -8.16
C PHE A 277 12.11 -8.78 -8.95
N SER A 278 12.10 -8.69 -10.29
CA SER A 278 11.32 -9.57 -11.15
C SER A 278 12.09 -10.78 -11.67
N SER A 279 13.27 -11.09 -11.12
CA SER A 279 14.01 -12.30 -11.46
C SER A 279 13.24 -13.56 -11.04
N ARG A 280 13.46 -14.66 -11.77
CA ARG A 280 12.86 -15.96 -11.46
C ARG A 280 13.23 -16.45 -10.06
N ASP A 281 14.49 -16.26 -9.66
CA ASP A 281 14.96 -16.63 -8.32
C ASP A 281 14.20 -15.85 -7.24
N THR A 282 13.95 -14.55 -7.44
CA THR A 282 13.17 -13.74 -6.49
C THR A 282 11.73 -14.22 -6.40
N LEU A 283 11.11 -14.57 -7.53
CA LEU A 283 9.77 -15.17 -7.55
C LEU A 283 9.71 -16.48 -6.77
N GLU A 284 10.61 -17.42 -7.05
CA GLU A 284 10.66 -18.72 -6.37
C GLU A 284 10.87 -18.54 -4.87
N ASN A 285 11.79 -17.66 -4.49
CA ASN A 285 12.07 -17.35 -3.09
C ASN A 285 10.87 -16.71 -2.38
N LEU A 286 10.18 -15.73 -3.00
CA LEU A 286 8.97 -15.11 -2.45
C LEU A 286 7.89 -16.15 -2.17
N ILE A 287 7.62 -17.04 -3.12
CA ILE A 287 6.58 -18.06 -2.95
C ILE A 287 6.97 -19.07 -1.86
N ASN A 288 8.23 -19.52 -1.84
CA ASN A 288 8.72 -20.46 -0.83
C ASN A 288 8.73 -19.88 0.60
N ALA A 289 8.78 -18.54 0.74
CA ALA A 289 8.70 -17.87 2.03
C ALA A 289 7.27 -17.66 2.56
N ILE A 290 6.24 -17.96 1.76
CA ILE A 290 4.85 -17.90 2.23
C ILE A 290 4.68 -18.90 3.38
N SER A 291 4.28 -18.40 4.54
CA SER A 291 4.10 -19.20 5.74
C SER A 291 2.71 -18.99 6.35
N PRO A 292 1.92 -20.06 6.56
CA PRO A 292 0.65 -19.99 7.30
C PRO A 292 0.80 -19.41 8.72
N GLU A 293 1.96 -19.61 9.34
CA GLU A 293 2.25 -19.20 10.72
C GLU A 293 2.52 -17.69 10.85
N PHE A 294 2.93 -17.02 9.76
CA PHE A 294 3.36 -15.63 9.77
C PHE A 294 2.52 -14.75 8.84
N GLU A 295 1.33 -14.33 9.31
CA GLU A 295 0.37 -13.53 8.53
C GLU A 295 0.97 -12.23 7.95
N LYS A 296 1.70 -11.45 8.76
CA LYS A 296 2.30 -10.17 8.34
C LYS A 296 3.29 -10.37 7.18
N LEU A 297 4.14 -11.39 7.29
CA LEU A 297 5.12 -11.76 6.27
C LEU A 297 4.42 -12.15 4.95
N SER A 298 3.52 -13.13 5.02
CA SER A 298 2.77 -13.61 3.84
C SER A 298 1.97 -12.50 3.16
N SER A 299 1.40 -11.59 3.95
CA SER A 299 0.69 -10.42 3.40
C SER A 299 1.61 -9.50 2.60
N TYR A 300 2.83 -9.24 3.06
CA TYR A 300 3.80 -8.45 2.30
C TYR A 300 4.30 -9.19 1.07
N ILE A 301 4.44 -10.52 1.13
CA ILE A 301 4.76 -11.33 -0.04
C ILE A 301 3.67 -11.17 -1.12
N PHE A 302 2.39 -11.31 -0.75
CA PHE A 302 1.30 -11.13 -1.71
C PHE A 302 1.26 -9.73 -2.32
N CYS A 303 1.52 -8.69 -1.52
CA CYS A 303 1.62 -7.32 -2.03
C CYS A 303 2.80 -7.15 -3.00
N ALA A 304 3.98 -7.71 -2.69
CA ALA A 304 5.13 -7.67 -3.58
C ALA A 304 4.85 -8.37 -4.91
N LEU A 305 4.29 -9.58 -4.87
CA LEU A 305 3.90 -10.34 -6.07
C LEU A 305 2.90 -9.56 -6.92
N ASP A 306 1.86 -8.98 -6.31
CA ASP A 306 0.83 -8.18 -6.99
C ASP A 306 1.45 -6.95 -7.68
N ASN A 307 2.27 -6.19 -6.96
CA ASN A 307 2.87 -4.96 -7.47
C ASN A 307 3.84 -5.20 -8.63
N ILE A 308 4.66 -6.25 -8.55
CA ILE A 308 5.60 -6.62 -9.62
C ILE A 308 4.84 -7.16 -10.83
N ALA A 309 3.89 -8.08 -10.61
CA ALA A 309 3.07 -8.65 -11.69
C ALA A 309 2.24 -7.59 -12.41
N PHE A 310 1.77 -6.56 -11.70
CA PHE A 310 1.03 -5.45 -12.30
C PHE A 310 1.84 -4.68 -13.35
N LYS A 311 3.18 -4.63 -13.20
CA LYS A 311 4.08 -3.83 -14.03
C LYS A 311 4.87 -4.65 -15.06
N LYS A 312 5.06 -5.95 -14.84
CA LYS A 312 5.93 -6.81 -15.67
C LYS A 312 5.19 -8.06 -16.15
N ASP A 313 4.90 -8.12 -17.46
CA ASP A 313 4.20 -9.25 -18.08
C ASP A 313 4.94 -10.58 -17.93
N VAL A 314 6.24 -10.57 -18.18
CA VAL A 314 7.07 -11.78 -18.04
C VAL A 314 7.00 -12.32 -16.62
N PHE A 315 7.01 -11.44 -15.61
CA PHE A 315 6.85 -11.84 -14.21
C PHE A 315 5.46 -12.39 -13.93
N ALA A 316 4.40 -11.73 -14.43
CA ALA A 316 3.02 -12.19 -14.27
C ALA A 316 2.78 -13.58 -14.89
N LEU A 317 3.32 -13.83 -16.08
CA LEU A 317 3.26 -15.14 -16.72
C LEU A 317 4.09 -16.18 -15.96
N ASN A 318 5.26 -15.79 -15.44
CA ASN A 318 6.11 -16.67 -14.62
C ASN A 318 5.45 -17.06 -13.30
N LEU A 319 4.72 -16.14 -12.66
CA LEU A 319 3.98 -16.39 -11.43
C LEU A 319 2.96 -17.54 -11.60
N ILE A 320 2.37 -17.67 -12.78
CA ILE A 320 1.45 -18.77 -13.11
C ILE A 320 2.21 -20.04 -13.46
N THR A 321 3.17 -19.94 -14.38
CA THR A 321 3.82 -21.10 -15.00
C THR A 321 4.77 -21.85 -14.09
N HIS A 322 5.58 -21.12 -13.32
CA HIS A 322 6.76 -21.70 -12.68
C HIS A 322 6.48 -22.27 -11.30
N ASN A 323 5.40 -21.86 -10.64
CA ASN A 323 5.15 -22.29 -9.28
C ASN A 323 3.64 -22.37 -8.96
N PRO A 324 2.95 -23.45 -9.38
CA PRO A 324 1.52 -23.60 -9.13
C PRO A 324 1.16 -23.76 -7.65
N SER A 325 2.15 -23.87 -6.74
CA SER A 325 1.92 -23.96 -5.30
C SER A 325 1.18 -22.74 -4.72
N ILE A 326 1.27 -21.57 -5.35
CA ILE A 326 0.51 -20.39 -4.91
C ILE A 326 -1.01 -20.61 -5.00
N PHE A 327 -1.47 -21.43 -5.96
CA PHE A 327 -2.88 -21.84 -6.08
C PHE A 327 -3.29 -22.90 -5.05
N ASN A 328 -2.31 -23.56 -4.41
CA ASN A 328 -2.54 -24.53 -3.34
C ASN A 328 -2.58 -23.89 -1.95
N PHE A 329 -2.12 -22.65 -1.82
CA PHE A 329 -2.11 -21.97 -0.53
C PHE A 329 -3.53 -21.63 -0.06
N TYR A 330 -3.82 -21.92 1.20
CA TYR A 330 -5.05 -21.53 1.87
C TYR A 330 -4.72 -20.61 3.03
N PRO A 331 -5.19 -19.34 2.99
CA PRO A 331 -5.12 -18.46 4.14
C PRO A 331 -5.79 -19.11 5.36
N PRO A 332 -5.08 -19.32 6.47
CA PRO A 332 -5.63 -19.86 7.71
C PRO A 332 -6.87 -19.11 8.21
N GLU A 333 -7.79 -19.82 8.87
CA GLU A 333 -9.04 -19.23 9.36
C GLU A 333 -8.81 -18.07 10.34
N ASN A 334 -7.76 -18.14 11.15
CA ASN A 334 -7.41 -17.13 12.15
C ASN A 334 -6.80 -15.84 11.56
N TRP A 335 -6.45 -15.81 10.27
CA TRP A 335 -5.92 -14.60 9.64
C TRP A 335 -6.97 -13.49 9.53
N SER A 336 -6.51 -12.24 9.56
CA SER A 336 -7.40 -11.10 9.36
C SER A 336 -8.04 -11.10 7.96
N VAL A 337 -9.25 -10.56 7.87
CA VAL A 337 -10.00 -10.38 6.60
C VAL A 337 -9.17 -9.61 5.56
N LYS A 338 -8.33 -8.66 6.00
CA LYS A 338 -7.45 -7.89 5.10
C LYS A 338 -6.39 -8.79 4.46
N SER A 339 -5.72 -9.62 5.24
CA SER A 339 -4.66 -10.52 4.77
C SER A 339 -5.20 -11.63 3.88
N LYS A 340 -6.35 -12.21 4.23
CA LYS A 340 -7.07 -13.16 3.37
C LYS A 340 -7.42 -12.55 2.01
N ALA A 341 -7.88 -11.29 1.99
CA ALA A 341 -8.15 -10.60 0.72
C ALA A 341 -6.86 -10.30 -0.08
N SER A 342 -5.73 -10.03 0.59
CA SER A 342 -4.44 -9.80 -0.07
C SER A 342 -3.94 -11.01 -0.85
N TYR A 343 -4.23 -12.23 -0.39
CA TYR A 343 -3.87 -13.47 -1.11
C TYR A 343 -4.39 -13.53 -2.55
N TYR A 344 -5.63 -13.09 -2.79
CA TYR A 344 -6.25 -13.15 -4.12
C TYR A 344 -5.67 -12.14 -5.11
N ARG A 345 -5.12 -11.03 -4.62
CA ARG A 345 -4.64 -9.92 -5.47
C ARG A 345 -3.58 -10.32 -6.49
N PRO A 346 -2.47 -10.98 -6.13
CA PRO A 346 -1.46 -11.40 -7.11
C PRO A 346 -2.03 -12.35 -8.16
N LEU A 347 -2.98 -13.23 -7.80
CA LEU A 347 -3.64 -14.14 -8.74
C LEU A 347 -4.55 -13.39 -9.72
N ILE A 348 -5.38 -12.47 -9.21
CA ILE A 348 -6.22 -11.57 -10.02
C ILE A 348 -5.35 -10.84 -11.03
N THR A 349 -4.26 -10.22 -10.56
CA THR A 349 -3.37 -9.43 -11.41
C THR A 349 -2.68 -10.30 -12.46
N ALA A 350 -2.10 -11.45 -12.08
CA ALA A 350 -1.43 -12.32 -13.03
C ALA A 350 -2.37 -12.85 -14.12
N ILE A 351 -3.56 -13.34 -13.75
CA ILE A 351 -4.53 -13.87 -14.71
C ILE A 351 -5.03 -12.76 -15.65
N ARG A 352 -5.29 -11.56 -15.11
CA ARG A 352 -5.63 -10.39 -15.93
C ARG A 352 -4.53 -10.09 -16.96
N ARG A 353 -3.26 -10.06 -16.54
CA ARG A 353 -2.13 -9.83 -17.46
C ARG A 353 -1.99 -10.95 -18.48
N THR A 354 -2.27 -12.21 -18.12
CA THR A 354 -2.34 -13.32 -19.08
C THR A 354 -3.44 -13.09 -20.12
N SER A 355 -4.63 -12.64 -19.71
CA SER A 355 -5.71 -12.28 -20.64
C SER A 355 -5.29 -11.14 -21.58
N GLU A 356 -4.67 -10.09 -21.07
CA GLU A 356 -4.17 -8.97 -21.87
C GLU A 356 -3.08 -9.41 -22.86
N CYS A 357 -2.13 -10.23 -22.41
CA CYS A 357 -1.12 -10.83 -23.29
C CYS A 357 -1.75 -11.67 -24.40
N ARG A 358 -2.80 -12.45 -24.10
CA ARG A 358 -3.54 -13.25 -25.07
C ARG A 358 -4.23 -12.37 -26.12
N GLU A 359 -4.92 -11.32 -25.69
CA GLU A 359 -5.62 -10.39 -26.60
C GLU A 359 -4.64 -9.64 -27.53
N LEU A 360 -3.45 -9.31 -27.01
CA LEU A 360 -2.42 -8.60 -27.76
C LEU A 360 -1.48 -9.52 -28.55
N ASN A 361 -1.63 -10.85 -28.45
CA ASN A 361 -0.71 -11.85 -28.98
C ASN A 361 0.76 -11.62 -28.54
N GLN A 362 0.95 -11.33 -27.24
CA GLN A 362 2.24 -11.09 -26.60
C GLN A 362 2.60 -12.23 -25.64
N GLY A 363 3.89 -12.39 -25.32
CA GLY A 363 4.38 -13.36 -24.33
C GLY A 363 4.85 -14.72 -24.87
N GLY A 364 4.66 -15.01 -26.16
CA GLY A 364 5.27 -16.17 -26.83
C GLY A 364 4.98 -17.50 -26.13
N GLU A 365 6.01 -18.33 -25.94
CA GLU A 365 5.90 -19.65 -25.28
C GLU A 365 5.42 -19.56 -23.83
N LEU A 366 5.81 -18.51 -23.09
CA LEU A 366 5.39 -18.32 -21.70
C LEU A 366 3.87 -18.16 -21.57
N LEU A 367 3.22 -17.50 -22.54
CA LEU A 367 1.77 -17.39 -22.57
C LEU A 367 1.11 -18.77 -22.73
N TYR A 368 1.64 -19.60 -23.64
CA TYR A 368 1.13 -20.96 -23.85
C TYR A 368 1.24 -21.80 -22.59
N TYR A 369 2.40 -21.79 -21.93
CA TYR A 369 2.59 -22.49 -20.67
C TYR A 369 1.65 -21.97 -19.59
N ALA A 370 1.46 -20.64 -19.48
CA ALA A 370 0.60 -20.05 -18.46
C ALA A 370 -0.86 -20.51 -18.63
N LEU A 371 -1.36 -20.52 -19.87
CA LEU A 371 -2.71 -21.00 -20.18
C LEU A 371 -2.86 -22.50 -19.88
N SER A 372 -1.88 -23.33 -20.24
CA SER A 372 -1.89 -24.76 -19.91
C SER A 372 -1.95 -25.00 -18.40
N THR A 373 -1.11 -24.30 -17.62
CA THR A 373 -1.12 -24.41 -16.16
C THR A 373 -2.46 -23.95 -15.58
N LEU A 374 -3.04 -22.85 -16.07
CA LEU A 374 -4.37 -22.38 -15.63
C LEU A 374 -5.47 -23.41 -15.92
N GLN A 375 -5.46 -24.04 -17.08
CA GLN A 375 -6.39 -25.12 -17.41
C GLN A 375 -6.28 -26.27 -16.38
N GLU A 376 -5.06 -26.69 -16.06
CA GLU A 376 -4.80 -27.77 -15.10
C GLU A 376 -5.25 -27.41 -13.67
N VAL A 377 -4.87 -26.23 -13.17
CA VAL A 377 -5.21 -25.84 -11.78
C VAL A 377 -6.68 -25.44 -11.61
N SER A 378 -7.37 -25.06 -12.69
CA SER A 378 -8.76 -24.57 -12.65
C SER A 378 -9.72 -25.57 -11.99
N GLN A 379 -9.55 -26.87 -12.25
CA GLN A 379 -10.37 -27.95 -11.68
C GLN A 379 -10.33 -27.99 -10.16
N MET A 380 -9.21 -27.57 -9.58
CA MET A 380 -9.01 -27.52 -8.13
C MET A 380 -9.33 -26.13 -7.56
N VAL A 381 -8.99 -25.06 -8.26
CA VAL A 381 -9.10 -23.68 -7.76
C VAL A 381 -10.54 -23.18 -7.78
N ILE A 382 -11.30 -23.47 -8.84
CA ILE A 382 -12.69 -22.97 -9.00
C ILE A 382 -13.60 -23.41 -7.84
N PRO A 383 -13.65 -24.71 -7.45
CA PRO A 383 -14.48 -25.14 -6.32
C PRO A 383 -14.15 -24.40 -5.02
N LYS A 384 -12.86 -24.11 -4.77
CA LYS A 384 -12.41 -23.38 -3.57
C LYS A 384 -12.85 -21.91 -3.60
N ILE A 385 -12.73 -21.28 -4.77
CA ILE A 385 -13.20 -19.90 -4.95
C ILE A 385 -14.69 -19.83 -4.62
N ILE A 386 -15.46 -20.84 -5.03
CA ILE A 386 -16.91 -20.82 -4.88
C ILE A 386 -17.32 -21.11 -3.43
N ASP A 387 -16.66 -22.05 -2.76
CA ASP A 387 -16.81 -22.21 -1.31
C ASP A 387 -16.56 -20.89 -0.56
N VAL A 388 -15.55 -20.12 -0.97
CA VAL A 388 -15.27 -18.79 -0.39
C VAL A 388 -16.38 -17.78 -0.69
N ILE A 389 -16.96 -17.81 -1.89
CA ILE A 389 -18.06 -16.92 -2.28
C ILE A 389 -19.31 -17.21 -1.44
N GLU A 390 -19.59 -18.47 -1.16
CA GLU A 390 -20.76 -18.92 -0.40
C GLU A 390 -20.59 -18.67 1.10
N ASN A 391 -19.39 -18.90 1.64
CA ASN A 391 -19.19 -19.06 3.09
C ASN A 391 -18.38 -17.95 3.78
N GLN A 392 -17.74 -17.01 3.05
CA GLN A 392 -16.87 -15.99 3.66
C GLN A 392 -17.50 -14.59 3.74
N PRO A 393 -17.03 -13.73 4.67
CA PRO A 393 -17.46 -12.33 4.75
C PRO A 393 -17.32 -11.57 3.43
N PHE A 394 -18.22 -10.62 3.18
CA PHE A 394 -18.35 -9.86 1.93
C PHE A 394 -17.02 -9.34 1.34
N LYS A 395 -16.09 -8.88 2.19
CA LYS A 395 -14.79 -8.34 1.74
C LYS A 395 -13.89 -9.40 1.10
N ILE A 396 -13.93 -10.64 1.57
CA ILE A 396 -13.17 -11.77 0.99
C ILE A 396 -13.92 -12.31 -0.22
N LYS A 397 -15.25 -12.50 -0.09
CA LYS A 397 -16.16 -12.87 -1.17
C LYS A 397 -15.94 -12.01 -2.41
N LYS A 398 -15.84 -10.69 -2.24
CA LYS A 398 -15.53 -9.75 -3.33
C LYS A 398 -14.24 -10.10 -4.07
N ALA A 399 -13.15 -10.37 -3.35
CA ALA A 399 -11.87 -10.70 -3.98
C ALA A 399 -11.94 -12.03 -4.74
N ALA A 400 -12.64 -13.01 -4.18
CA ALA A 400 -12.89 -14.30 -4.81
C ALA A 400 -13.74 -14.17 -6.10
N ILE A 401 -14.82 -13.38 -6.09
CA ILE A 401 -15.64 -13.11 -7.29
C ILE A 401 -14.80 -12.42 -8.37
N VAL A 402 -13.97 -11.43 -8.00
CA VAL A 402 -13.10 -10.75 -8.98
C VAL A 402 -12.09 -11.73 -9.59
N LEU A 403 -11.52 -12.65 -8.80
CA LEU A 403 -10.65 -13.71 -9.30
C LEU A 403 -11.39 -14.65 -10.27
N LEU A 404 -12.60 -15.08 -9.91
CA LEU A 404 -13.45 -15.89 -10.79
C LEU A 404 -13.73 -15.18 -12.11
N CYS A 405 -14.03 -13.88 -12.07
CA CYS A 405 -14.23 -13.05 -13.26
C CYS A 405 -12.99 -12.97 -14.14
N GLN A 406 -11.77 -12.92 -13.55
CA GLN A 406 -10.54 -12.97 -14.36
C GLN A 406 -10.40 -14.32 -15.07
N LEU A 407 -10.74 -15.44 -14.41
CA LEU A 407 -10.73 -16.77 -15.03
C LEU A 407 -11.76 -16.88 -16.16
N ILE A 408 -12.97 -16.34 -15.96
CA ILE A 408 -14.01 -16.27 -17.00
C ILE A 408 -13.50 -15.46 -18.20
N ASN A 409 -12.93 -14.28 -17.94
CA ASN A 409 -12.47 -13.35 -18.97
C ASN A 409 -11.30 -13.87 -19.80
N LEU A 410 -10.60 -14.91 -19.36
CA LEU A 410 -9.65 -15.63 -20.22
C LEU A 410 -10.33 -16.20 -21.46
N ASN A 411 -11.63 -16.49 -21.40
CA ASN A 411 -12.41 -17.11 -22.46
C ASN A 411 -11.76 -18.42 -22.95
N ASP A 412 -11.47 -19.32 -22.01
CA ASP A 412 -10.96 -20.66 -22.27
C ASP A 412 -12.06 -21.69 -22.04
N SER A 413 -12.32 -22.54 -23.03
CA SER A 413 -13.45 -23.47 -22.98
C SER A 413 -13.36 -24.50 -21.87
N LYS A 414 -12.15 -24.96 -21.48
CA LYS A 414 -12.00 -25.93 -20.39
C LYS A 414 -12.24 -25.28 -19.03
N ILE A 415 -11.73 -24.07 -18.84
CA ILE A 415 -11.95 -23.29 -17.61
C ILE A 415 -13.43 -22.96 -17.49
N LEU A 416 -14.06 -22.42 -18.55
CA LEU A 416 -15.48 -22.08 -18.55
C LEU A 416 -16.36 -23.30 -18.28
N HIS A 417 -16.10 -24.43 -18.93
CA HIS A 417 -16.82 -25.68 -18.66
C HIS A 417 -16.74 -26.08 -17.17
N THR A 418 -15.57 -25.93 -16.54
CA THR A 418 -15.38 -26.20 -15.10
C THR A 418 -16.23 -25.28 -14.23
N ILE A 419 -16.40 -24.01 -14.63
CA ILE A 419 -17.24 -23.03 -13.91
C ILE A 419 -18.73 -23.38 -14.03
N VAL A 420 -19.18 -23.72 -15.24
CA VAL A 420 -20.61 -23.95 -15.54
C VAL A 420 -21.13 -25.27 -14.95
N VAL A 421 -20.32 -26.34 -14.96
CA VAL A 421 -20.76 -27.69 -14.53
C VAL A 421 -21.05 -27.80 -13.02
N GLY A 422 -20.69 -26.81 -12.20
CA GLY A 422 -20.86 -26.89 -10.75
C GLY A 422 -21.83 -25.89 -10.10
N HIS A 423 -22.19 -24.78 -10.75
CA HIS A 423 -22.59 -23.58 -9.99
C HIS A 423 -23.56 -22.64 -10.72
N ILE A 424 -24.87 -22.87 -10.53
CA ILE A 424 -25.96 -22.17 -11.23
C ILE A 424 -26.13 -20.70 -10.77
N ASN A 425 -25.70 -20.34 -9.55
CA ASN A 425 -25.96 -19.01 -8.97
C ASN A 425 -24.79 -18.01 -9.10
N ILE A 426 -23.76 -18.30 -9.91
CA ILE A 426 -22.58 -17.41 -10.03
C ILE A 426 -22.96 -16.03 -10.57
N ILE A 427 -23.94 -15.95 -11.47
CA ILE A 427 -24.35 -14.68 -12.08
C ILE A 427 -24.93 -13.73 -11.03
N ASP A 428 -25.78 -14.21 -10.13
CA ASP A 428 -26.34 -13.41 -9.02
C ASP A 428 -25.22 -12.82 -8.15
N GLU A 429 -24.20 -13.62 -7.88
CA GLU A 429 -23.05 -13.20 -7.09
C GLU A 429 -22.21 -12.12 -7.79
N ILE A 430 -22.08 -12.21 -9.11
CA ILE A 430 -21.43 -11.17 -9.92
C ILE A 430 -22.28 -9.88 -9.93
N ILE A 431 -23.60 -9.99 -10.07
CA ILE A 431 -24.53 -8.86 -10.11
C ILE A 431 -24.50 -8.08 -8.80
N GLN A 432 -24.44 -8.75 -7.64
CA GLN A 432 -24.31 -8.08 -6.34
C GLN A 432 -23.08 -7.16 -6.24
N LEU A 433 -22.06 -7.35 -7.09
CA LEU A 433 -20.88 -6.49 -7.15
C LEU A 433 -20.95 -5.37 -8.19
N LEU A 434 -22.00 -5.31 -9.02
CA LEU A 434 -22.14 -4.29 -10.05
C LEU A 434 -22.43 -2.88 -9.49
N ASP A 435 -22.96 -2.78 -8.27
CA ASP A 435 -23.16 -1.51 -7.54
C ASP A 435 -21.85 -0.85 -7.04
N PHE A 436 -20.67 -1.37 -7.40
CA PHE A 436 -19.39 -0.90 -6.87
C PHE A 436 -18.85 0.34 -7.60
N LYS A 437 -18.25 1.29 -6.86
CA LYS A 437 -17.78 2.57 -7.44
C LYS A 437 -16.51 2.51 -8.33
N ASN A 438 -16.03 1.34 -8.76
CA ASN A 438 -14.78 1.22 -9.52
C ASN A 438 -15.04 0.82 -10.98
N PRO A 439 -14.86 1.73 -11.95
CA PRO A 439 -15.13 1.49 -13.37
C PRO A 439 -14.46 0.24 -13.95
N LYS A 440 -13.19 -0.01 -13.60
CA LYS A 440 -12.42 -1.14 -14.15
C LYS A 440 -12.96 -2.47 -13.65
N VAL A 441 -13.39 -2.51 -12.39
CA VAL A 441 -14.02 -3.70 -11.82
C VAL A 441 -15.36 -3.92 -12.50
N ILE A 442 -16.21 -2.90 -12.61
CA ILE A 442 -17.52 -3.00 -13.28
C ILE A 442 -17.37 -3.51 -14.72
N TYR A 443 -16.47 -2.91 -15.50
CA TYR A 443 -16.20 -3.36 -16.86
C TYR A 443 -15.81 -4.84 -16.91
N SER A 444 -14.93 -5.28 -16.00
CA SER A 444 -14.53 -6.68 -15.88
C SER A 444 -15.69 -7.60 -15.53
N LEU A 445 -16.61 -7.18 -14.65
CA LEU A 445 -17.78 -7.98 -14.26
C LEU A 445 -18.75 -8.13 -15.43
N ILE A 446 -19.07 -7.03 -16.13
CA ILE A 446 -19.93 -7.03 -17.31
C ILE A 446 -19.35 -7.93 -18.41
N LYS A 447 -18.04 -7.82 -18.66
CA LYS A 447 -17.33 -8.71 -19.61
C LYS A 447 -17.46 -10.18 -19.22
N SER A 448 -17.40 -10.50 -17.92
CA SER A 448 -17.52 -11.87 -17.44
C SER A 448 -18.92 -12.43 -17.64
N ILE A 449 -19.97 -11.65 -17.33
CA ILE A 449 -21.36 -12.06 -17.60
C ILE A 449 -21.51 -12.38 -19.09
N ARG A 450 -21.13 -11.44 -19.97
CA ARG A 450 -21.19 -11.63 -21.43
C ARG A 450 -20.46 -12.88 -21.91
N THR A 451 -19.28 -13.14 -21.36
CA THR A 451 -18.49 -14.34 -21.72
C THR A 451 -19.19 -15.62 -21.30
N LEU A 452 -19.81 -15.66 -20.11
CA LEU A 452 -20.62 -16.81 -19.69
C LEU A 452 -21.85 -17.00 -20.59
N CYS A 453 -22.51 -15.91 -21.00
CA CYS A 453 -23.66 -15.96 -21.90
C CYS A 453 -23.27 -16.60 -23.24
N GLY A 454 -22.23 -16.06 -23.90
CA GLY A 454 -21.75 -16.57 -25.18
C GLY A 454 -21.25 -18.01 -25.09
N PHE A 455 -20.66 -18.41 -23.96
CA PHE A 455 -20.31 -19.81 -23.73
C PHE A 455 -21.55 -20.70 -23.56
N GLY A 456 -22.56 -20.22 -22.83
CA GLY A 456 -23.86 -20.88 -22.67
C GLY A 456 -24.53 -21.16 -24.02
N ASP A 457 -24.40 -20.28 -25.00
CA ASP A 457 -24.94 -20.53 -26.35
C ASP A 457 -24.21 -21.65 -27.07
N ASN A 458 -22.89 -21.68 -26.97
CA ASN A 458 -22.11 -22.78 -27.54
C ASN A 458 -22.54 -24.11 -26.90
N VAL A 459 -22.83 -24.13 -25.61
CA VAL A 459 -23.38 -25.32 -24.94
C VAL A 459 -24.79 -25.63 -25.44
N ALA A 460 -25.66 -24.64 -25.56
CA ALA A 460 -27.03 -24.78 -26.05
C ALA A 460 -27.06 -25.35 -27.48
N MET A 461 -26.27 -24.79 -28.39
CA MET A 461 -26.10 -25.27 -29.76
C MET A 461 -25.62 -26.72 -29.82
N ASN A 462 -24.72 -27.11 -28.91
CA ASN A 462 -24.16 -28.46 -28.88
C ASN A 462 -25.07 -29.49 -28.20
N THR A 463 -25.96 -29.07 -27.29
CA THR A 463 -26.78 -29.98 -26.46
C THR A 463 -28.27 -29.96 -26.82
N GLY A 464 -28.73 -28.95 -27.56
CA GLY A 464 -30.15 -28.71 -27.84
C GLY A 464 -30.96 -28.21 -26.64
N LEU A 465 -30.29 -27.85 -25.53
CA LEU A 465 -30.92 -27.29 -24.33
C LEU A 465 -30.85 -25.75 -24.34
N PRO A 466 -31.76 -25.04 -23.66
CA PRO A 466 -31.69 -23.58 -23.55
C PRO A 466 -30.38 -23.13 -22.88
N ASN A 467 -29.92 -21.93 -23.22
CA ASN A 467 -28.77 -21.33 -22.55
C ASN A 467 -29.03 -21.23 -21.03
N PRO A 468 -28.18 -21.83 -20.18
CA PRO A 468 -28.42 -21.95 -18.74
C PRO A 468 -28.44 -20.60 -18.00
N PHE A 469 -27.92 -19.55 -18.64
CA PHE A 469 -27.83 -18.21 -18.05
C PHE A 469 -28.93 -17.26 -18.52
N LEU A 470 -29.68 -17.64 -19.56
CA LEU A 470 -30.63 -16.74 -20.25
C LEU A 470 -31.74 -16.23 -19.32
N GLN A 471 -32.32 -17.10 -18.48
CA GLN A 471 -33.37 -16.71 -17.53
C GLN A 471 -32.90 -15.66 -16.51
N PHE A 472 -31.63 -15.73 -16.08
CA PHE A 472 -31.06 -14.76 -15.15
C PHE A 472 -30.82 -13.40 -15.80
N ILE A 473 -30.40 -13.39 -17.06
CA ILE A 473 -30.07 -12.16 -17.80
C ILE A 473 -31.34 -11.39 -18.19
N LEU A 474 -32.42 -12.12 -18.51
CA LEU A 474 -33.73 -11.54 -18.82
C LEU A 474 -34.46 -11.00 -17.57
N ASN A 475 -33.87 -11.11 -16.38
CA ASN A 475 -34.45 -10.55 -15.16
C ASN A 475 -34.41 -9.01 -15.19
N ASP A 476 -35.57 -8.37 -15.01
CA ASP A 476 -35.73 -6.92 -14.96
C ASP A 476 -34.81 -6.22 -13.94
N GLU A 477 -34.44 -6.91 -12.86
CA GLU A 477 -33.51 -6.39 -11.85
C GLU A 477 -32.10 -6.18 -12.44
N VAL A 478 -31.64 -7.10 -13.29
CA VAL A 478 -30.33 -7.00 -13.96
C VAL A 478 -30.30 -5.83 -14.92
N LYS A 479 -31.38 -5.69 -15.72
CA LYS A 479 -31.54 -4.55 -16.63
C LYS A 479 -31.53 -3.22 -15.86
N SER A 480 -32.27 -3.12 -14.75
CA SER A 480 -32.28 -1.91 -13.93
C SER A 480 -30.90 -1.56 -13.35
N ILE A 481 -30.12 -2.55 -12.93
CA ILE A 481 -28.76 -2.34 -12.44
C ILE A 481 -27.84 -1.84 -13.56
N LEU A 482 -27.91 -2.44 -14.74
CA LEU A 482 -27.10 -2.03 -15.89
C LEU A 482 -27.46 -0.62 -16.37
N ASP A 483 -28.73 -0.24 -16.38
CA ASP A 483 -29.19 1.12 -16.70
C ASP A 483 -28.61 2.13 -15.72
N LYS A 484 -28.68 1.86 -14.40
CA LYS A 484 -28.06 2.73 -13.38
C LYS A 484 -26.56 2.89 -13.57
N ILE A 485 -25.86 1.83 -13.99
CA ILE A 485 -24.42 1.87 -14.25
C ILE A 485 -24.12 2.68 -15.50
N ALA A 486 -24.90 2.49 -16.57
CA ALA A 486 -24.77 3.26 -17.80
C ALA A 486 -25.01 4.77 -17.55
N GLU A 487 -25.97 5.11 -16.69
CA GLU A 487 -26.21 6.49 -16.25
C GLU A 487 -25.05 7.03 -15.40
N THR A 488 -24.57 6.24 -14.44
CA THR A 488 -23.51 6.64 -13.50
C THR A 488 -22.15 6.83 -14.18
N TYR A 489 -21.85 6.04 -15.20
CA TYR A 489 -20.57 6.02 -15.92
C TYR A 489 -20.73 6.40 -17.40
N ASN A 490 -21.68 7.29 -17.70
CA ASN A 490 -22.02 7.72 -19.06
C ASN A 490 -20.84 8.35 -19.82
N ASP A 491 -19.82 8.81 -19.11
CA ASP A 491 -18.59 9.41 -19.60
C ASP A 491 -17.49 8.39 -19.91
N ILE A 492 -17.66 7.13 -19.50
CA ILE A 492 -16.68 6.05 -19.72
C ILE A 492 -17.10 5.19 -20.90
N HIS A 493 -16.56 5.52 -22.08
CA HIS A 493 -16.89 4.88 -23.35
C HIS A 493 -16.81 3.33 -23.33
N GLU A 494 -15.82 2.75 -22.64
CA GLU A 494 -15.66 1.30 -22.54
C GLU A 494 -16.85 0.62 -21.86
N ILE A 495 -17.37 1.24 -20.78
CA ILE A 495 -18.51 0.71 -20.01
C ILE A 495 -19.79 0.87 -20.82
N THR A 496 -20.06 2.07 -21.34
CA THR A 496 -21.30 2.32 -22.11
C THR A 496 -21.37 1.45 -23.36
N THR A 497 -20.24 1.26 -24.06
CA THR A 497 -20.16 0.38 -25.22
C THR A 497 -20.34 -1.09 -24.84
N SER A 498 -19.77 -1.54 -23.72
CA SER A 498 -19.94 -2.92 -23.26
C SER A 498 -21.39 -3.21 -22.87
N ILE A 499 -22.07 -2.29 -22.20
CA ILE A 499 -23.50 -2.40 -21.84
C ILE A 499 -24.37 -2.36 -23.10
N SER A 500 -24.11 -1.43 -24.02
CA SER A 500 -24.89 -1.33 -25.27
C SER A 500 -24.76 -2.60 -26.11
N ARG A 501 -23.55 -3.18 -26.19
CA ARG A 501 -23.33 -4.48 -26.83
C ARG A 501 -24.08 -5.59 -26.10
N PHE A 502 -24.09 -5.57 -24.77
CA PHE A 502 -24.82 -6.55 -23.99
C PHE A 502 -26.33 -6.50 -24.27
N TYR A 503 -26.91 -5.30 -24.39
CA TYR A 503 -28.31 -5.15 -24.77
C TYR A 503 -28.59 -5.65 -26.19
N GLY A 504 -27.73 -5.34 -27.17
CA GLY A 504 -27.88 -5.86 -28.52
C GLY A 504 -27.78 -7.40 -28.58
N GLU A 505 -26.91 -8.00 -27.76
CA GLU A 505 -26.83 -9.46 -27.59
C GLU A 505 -28.15 -10.01 -27.04
N ILE A 506 -28.70 -9.42 -25.97
CA ILE A 506 -29.99 -9.81 -25.35
C ILE A 506 -31.17 -9.71 -26.34
N GLU A 507 -31.30 -8.59 -27.06
CA GLU A 507 -32.36 -8.38 -28.05
C GLU A 507 -32.32 -9.44 -29.14
N THR A 508 -31.12 -9.77 -29.62
CA THR A 508 -30.93 -10.84 -30.59
C THR A 508 -31.43 -12.18 -30.04
N TYR A 509 -31.21 -12.52 -28.76
CA TYR A 509 -31.72 -13.79 -28.20
C TYR A 509 -33.24 -13.85 -28.11
N ILE A 510 -33.89 -12.75 -27.73
CA ILE A 510 -35.36 -12.70 -27.64
C ILE A 510 -35.96 -12.93 -29.04
N GLU A 511 -35.41 -12.26 -30.06
CA GLU A 511 -35.86 -12.40 -31.44
C GLU A 511 -35.68 -13.82 -32.00
N HIS A 512 -34.64 -14.56 -31.59
CA HIS A 512 -34.42 -15.94 -32.02
C HIS A 512 -35.31 -16.96 -31.29
N GLN A 513 -35.77 -16.68 -30.06
CA GLN A 513 -36.73 -17.55 -29.36
C GLN A 513 -38.15 -17.45 -29.93
N ASP A 514 -38.55 -16.26 -30.41
CA ASP A 514 -39.86 -16.06 -31.04
C ASP A 514 -39.98 -16.77 -32.41
N ILE A 515 -38.87 -17.27 -32.98
CA ILE A 515 -38.84 -18.01 -34.24
C ILE A 515 -38.92 -19.54 -34.01
N ASP A 516 -38.56 -20.03 -32.82
CA ASP A 516 -38.48 -21.47 -32.49
C ASP A 516 -39.61 -21.97 -31.56
N MET A 517 -40.57 -21.12 -31.15
CA MET A 517 -41.83 -21.64 -30.59
C MET A 517 -42.71 -22.17 -31.72
N PRO A 518 -43.02 -23.48 -31.80
CA PRO A 518 -44.06 -23.93 -32.70
C PRO A 518 -45.35 -23.22 -32.30
N ASN A 519 -45.89 -22.43 -33.22
CA ASN A 519 -47.25 -21.93 -33.13
C ASN A 519 -48.16 -23.11 -32.77
N ASP A 520 -49.08 -22.86 -31.85
CA ASP A 520 -50.18 -23.74 -31.51
C ASP A 520 -50.88 -24.27 -32.79
N GLU A 521 -50.44 -25.42 -33.29
CA GLU A 521 -51.21 -26.26 -34.21
C GLU A 521 -51.65 -27.50 -33.43
N GLU A 522 -52.95 -27.49 -33.12
CA GLU A 522 -53.83 -28.60 -32.79
C GLU A 522 -53.18 -29.99 -32.79
N PHE A 523 -52.71 -30.44 -31.62
CA PHE A 523 -52.67 -31.88 -31.35
C PHE A 523 -54.09 -32.36 -31.03
N GLU A 524 -54.82 -32.76 -32.08
CA GLU A 524 -56.00 -33.61 -31.93
C GLU A 524 -55.61 -34.87 -31.13
N ILE A 525 -56.33 -35.04 -30.02
CA ILE A 525 -56.30 -36.24 -29.19
C ILE A 525 -56.83 -37.41 -30.03
N PHE A 526 -55.99 -38.38 -30.34
CA PHE A 526 -56.43 -39.74 -30.64
C PHE A 526 -56.28 -40.61 -29.39
N ILE A 527 -57.42 -41.14 -28.95
CA ILE A 527 -57.60 -42.13 -27.87
C ILE A 527 -56.86 -43.43 -28.21
#